data_AF-A0A6A6BI83-F1
#
_entry.id   AF-A0A6A6BI83-F1
#
_cell.length_a   1.000
_cell.length_b   1.000
_cell.length_c   1.000
_cell.angle_alpha   90.00
_cell.angle_beta   90.00
_cell.angle_gamma   90.00
#
_symmetry.space_group_name_H-M   'P 1'
#
loop_
_entity.id
_entity.type
_entity.pdbx_description
1 polymer ?
#
loop_
_entity_poly.entity_id
_entity_poly.type
_entity_poly.pdbx_seq_one_letter_code
_entity_poly.pdbx_strand_id
1 'polypeptide(L)'
;LAHNFAQATSYPPITKHSLSELDIGAIINNPKLRHDVNFDRELHFRPNFDGAKGKFKLKTAEEYWNALAAELDLYGFLLNGATTLTSKQGASWSRIVQIAQRRIPLMFDAIREIIKSLVPERDQSRVDEQLDTPMLMQQISKGVCDLPSVAKWLSHLLKAHCAPVRDEWVDKMVQQIDDGAQTGNGRSLVGGLRELLGILEAMKLDVANHQIRHLRALLIEDTVNFEQKYHLDRISRRRILVERSQCWFAQHAITSRGILADQRAKDRGLRVVVRGLLSLITSSDRQGSFPETFYLDFDRLRVLRAEFRDQVYLGVCVDTYKSLLRSLGYNGTISGLSQQALRGAIAAIVSVSEATGSNNNQHWLVNLDNIAVELVRQALAQCGSDSDYDGDLVDITVTRLKQLIRADYGMVFHEHAGKLREALMARVLKATESLINSSPVDIFNVLITQGGSPVCRTAPGDVEMPGTEYIEDIARRTTHIAVLHWRIWGPIAYAQ
;
A
#
# COMPACT_ATOMS: atom_id res chain seq x y z
N LEU A 1 28.30 -19.68 6.99
CA LEU A 1 29.30 -18.59 7.12
C LEU A 1 30.23 -18.51 5.91
N ALA A 2 31.00 -19.56 5.58
CA ALA A 2 31.94 -19.54 4.44
C ALA A 2 31.29 -19.19 3.09
N HIS A 3 30.09 -19.71 2.81
CA HIS A 3 29.35 -19.37 1.58
C HIS A 3 29.01 -17.86 1.52
N ASN A 4 28.42 -17.31 2.59
CA ASN A 4 28.07 -15.89 2.67
C ASN A 4 29.34 -15.01 2.61
N PHE A 5 30.42 -15.44 3.26
CA PHE A 5 31.72 -14.81 3.16
C PHE A 5 32.28 -14.81 1.72
N ALA A 6 31.93 -15.75 0.86
CA ALA A 6 32.36 -15.67 -0.54
C ALA A 6 31.43 -14.81 -1.40
N GLN A 7 30.11 -14.98 -1.22
CA GLN A 7 29.09 -14.57 -2.21
C GLN A 7 28.28 -13.32 -1.85
N ALA A 8 28.22 -12.93 -0.57
CA ALA A 8 27.39 -11.79 -0.17
C ALA A 8 27.91 -10.47 -0.78
N THR A 9 27.03 -9.47 -0.90
CA THR A 9 27.38 -8.14 -1.41
C THR A 9 28.45 -7.47 -0.54
N SER A 10 29.29 -6.61 -1.13
CA SER A 10 30.29 -5.83 -0.35
C SER A 10 29.69 -4.60 0.32
N TYR A 11 28.61 -4.05 -0.22
CA TYR A 11 27.93 -2.89 0.34
C TYR A 11 26.88 -3.31 1.39
N PRO A 12 26.70 -2.50 2.45
CA PRO A 12 25.67 -2.74 3.45
C PRO A 12 24.26 -2.66 2.86
N PRO A 13 23.26 -3.31 3.49
CA PRO A 13 21.90 -3.36 2.97
C PRO A 13 21.20 -1.99 2.97
N ILE A 14 21.66 -1.05 3.81
CA ILE A 14 21.14 0.31 3.90
C ILE A 14 22.28 1.26 3.59
N THR A 15 22.08 2.11 2.57
CA THR A 15 23.04 3.12 2.09
C THR A 15 22.30 4.42 1.82
N LYS A 16 23.02 5.55 1.71
CA LYS A 16 22.44 6.81 1.23
C LYS A 16 21.73 6.65 -0.12
N HIS A 17 22.28 5.84 -1.02
CA HIS A 17 21.66 5.55 -2.31
C HIS A 17 20.36 4.77 -2.18
N SER A 18 20.31 3.72 -1.34
CA SER A 18 19.07 2.94 -1.13
C SER A 18 17.95 3.76 -0.47
N LEU A 19 18.30 4.86 0.20
CA LEU A 19 17.37 5.79 0.82
C LEU A 19 17.09 7.05 -0.02
N SER A 20 17.68 7.17 -1.23
CA SER A 20 17.56 8.38 -2.06
C SER A 20 16.14 8.67 -2.54
N GLU A 21 15.27 7.65 -2.64
CA GLU A 21 13.85 7.83 -2.95
C GLU A 21 13.09 8.59 -1.84
N LEU A 22 13.65 8.68 -0.63
CA LEU A 22 13.11 9.42 0.51
C LEU A 22 13.58 10.88 0.55
N ASP A 23 14.47 11.30 -0.36
CA ASP A 23 14.92 12.69 -0.41
C ASP A 23 13.81 13.61 -0.96
N ILE A 24 13.79 14.87 -0.50
CA ILE A 24 12.75 15.84 -0.85
C ILE A 24 12.60 16.01 -2.38
N GLY A 25 13.70 16.01 -3.13
CA GLY A 25 13.68 16.10 -4.59
C GLY A 25 13.04 14.88 -5.26
N ALA A 26 13.25 13.68 -4.71
CA ALA A 26 12.61 12.47 -5.21
C ALA A 26 11.11 12.46 -4.88
N ILE A 27 10.74 12.87 -3.66
CA ILE A 27 9.34 13.00 -3.21
C ILE A 27 8.55 13.96 -4.12
N ILE A 28 9.08 15.16 -4.34
CA ILE A 28 8.44 16.22 -5.13
C ILE A 28 8.27 15.80 -6.60
N ASN A 29 9.18 15.01 -7.15
CA ASN A 29 9.14 14.60 -8.56
C ASN A 29 8.51 13.22 -8.80
N ASN A 30 8.03 12.55 -7.75
CA ASN A 30 7.44 11.23 -7.89
C ASN A 30 5.97 11.33 -8.34
N PRO A 31 5.63 10.91 -9.59
CA PRO A 31 4.28 11.06 -10.12
C PRO A 31 3.25 10.18 -9.41
N LYS A 32 3.65 9.01 -8.90
CA LYS A 32 2.74 8.14 -8.16
C LYS A 32 2.40 8.75 -6.81
N LEU A 33 3.39 9.27 -6.09
CA LEU A 33 3.17 9.95 -4.80
C LEU A 33 2.31 11.21 -4.97
N ARG A 34 2.61 12.02 -5.99
CA ARG A 34 1.83 13.21 -6.37
C ARG A 34 0.37 12.89 -6.65
N HIS A 35 0.10 11.77 -7.28
CA HIS A 35 -1.25 11.32 -7.53
C HIS A 35 -1.90 10.79 -6.25
N ASP A 36 -1.22 9.89 -5.53
CA ASP A 36 -1.73 9.20 -4.35
C ASP A 36 -2.04 10.14 -3.17
N VAL A 37 -1.32 11.25 -3.03
CA VAL A 37 -1.55 12.24 -1.95
C VAL A 37 -2.94 12.90 -2.04
N ASN A 38 -3.58 12.86 -3.22
CA ASN A 38 -4.96 13.33 -3.37
C ASN A 38 -5.97 12.34 -2.78
N PHE A 39 -5.62 11.08 -2.61
CA PHE A 39 -6.57 10.05 -2.17
C PHE A 39 -6.34 9.56 -0.74
N ASP A 40 -5.19 9.86 -0.14
CA ASP A 40 -4.80 9.29 1.16
C ASP A 40 -4.24 10.35 2.12
N ARG A 41 -4.98 10.61 3.19
CA ARG A 41 -4.57 11.49 4.30
C ARG A 41 -3.46 10.88 5.16
N GLU A 42 -3.41 9.57 5.20
CA GLU A 42 -2.43 8.81 5.95
C GLU A 42 -1.28 8.36 5.05
N LEU A 43 -1.09 8.94 3.86
CA LEU A 43 0.04 8.58 3.01
C LEU A 43 1.37 8.81 3.73
N HIS A 44 2.16 7.74 3.90
CA HIS A 44 3.50 7.77 4.46
C HIS A 44 4.33 6.60 3.94
N PHE A 45 5.64 6.81 3.89
CA PHE A 45 6.61 5.75 3.66
C PHE A 45 6.66 4.80 4.84
N ARG A 46 6.69 3.51 4.53
CA ARG A 46 6.92 2.41 5.46
C ARG A 46 7.98 1.47 4.87
N PRO A 47 8.76 0.77 5.71
CA PRO A 47 9.60 -0.32 5.24
C PRO A 47 8.74 -1.37 4.53
N ASN A 48 9.11 -1.74 3.29
CA ASN A 48 8.37 -2.73 2.51
C ASN A 48 9.08 -4.09 2.59
N PHE A 49 8.56 -4.97 3.45
CA PHE A 49 9.02 -6.35 3.59
C PHE A 49 8.12 -7.37 2.88
N ASP A 50 7.07 -6.89 2.20
CA ASP A 50 6.05 -7.75 1.60
C ASP A 50 6.47 -8.32 0.24
N GLY A 51 5.86 -9.46 -0.09
CA GLY A 51 6.04 -10.14 -1.37
C GLY A 51 7.44 -10.73 -1.58
N ALA A 52 7.68 -11.21 -2.80
CA ALA A 52 8.95 -11.86 -3.16
C ALA A 52 10.14 -10.89 -3.08
N LYS A 53 9.94 -9.61 -3.42
CA LYS A 53 11.00 -8.59 -3.37
C LYS A 53 11.42 -8.26 -1.93
N GLY A 54 10.46 -8.09 -1.01
CA GLY A 54 10.76 -7.84 0.41
C GLY A 54 11.50 -9.02 1.04
N LYS A 55 11.04 -10.25 0.80
CA LYS A 55 11.71 -11.48 1.24
C LYS A 55 13.13 -11.59 0.69
N PHE A 56 13.33 -11.28 -0.59
CA PHE A 56 14.66 -11.30 -1.22
C PHE A 56 15.60 -10.25 -0.61
N LYS A 57 15.11 -9.03 -0.35
CA LYS A 57 15.88 -7.98 0.34
C LYS A 57 16.33 -8.43 1.73
N LEU A 58 15.41 -9.01 2.51
CA LEU A 58 15.72 -9.51 3.86
C LEU A 58 16.79 -10.60 3.83
N LYS A 59 16.65 -11.58 2.92
CA LYS A 59 17.63 -12.65 2.73
C LYS A 59 19.02 -12.09 2.37
N THR A 60 19.08 -11.16 1.43
CA THR A 60 20.34 -10.52 1.00
C THR A 60 21.00 -9.76 2.15
N ALA A 61 20.21 -9.05 2.96
CA ALA A 61 20.70 -8.38 4.15
C ALA A 61 21.27 -9.39 5.18
N GLU A 62 20.57 -10.49 5.44
CA GLU A 62 21.07 -11.56 6.34
C GLU A 62 22.37 -12.19 5.85
N GLU A 63 22.51 -12.42 4.55
CA GLU A 63 23.75 -12.90 3.95
C GLU A 63 24.89 -11.92 4.19
N TYR A 64 24.66 -10.62 4.00
CA TYR A 64 25.62 -9.55 4.30
C TYR A 64 26.05 -9.57 5.78
N TRP A 65 25.11 -9.59 6.72
CA TRP A 65 25.40 -9.56 8.15
C TRP A 65 26.22 -10.78 8.60
N ASN A 66 25.85 -11.96 8.11
CA ASN A 66 26.59 -13.20 8.37
C ASN A 66 28.01 -13.16 7.79
N ALA A 67 28.19 -12.53 6.63
CA ALA A 67 29.48 -12.39 5.99
C ALA A 67 30.38 -11.39 6.74
N LEU A 68 29.81 -10.28 7.24
CA LEU A 68 30.52 -9.30 8.06
C LEU A 68 30.95 -9.91 9.41
N ALA A 69 30.11 -10.74 10.05
CA ALA A 69 30.48 -11.43 11.27
C ALA A 69 31.70 -12.37 11.05
N ALA A 70 31.67 -13.16 9.97
CA ALA A 70 32.80 -14.01 9.62
C ALA A 70 34.08 -13.23 9.29
N GLU A 71 33.94 -12.05 8.68
CA GLU A 71 35.04 -11.11 8.42
C GLU A 71 35.66 -10.59 9.72
N LEU A 72 34.84 -10.13 10.68
CA LEU A 72 35.33 -9.64 11.97
C LEU A 72 36.00 -10.74 12.79
N ASP A 73 35.44 -11.95 12.82
CA ASP A 73 36.03 -13.09 13.54
C ASP A 73 37.39 -13.47 12.94
N LEU A 74 37.47 -13.56 11.60
CA LEU A 74 38.73 -13.82 10.89
C LEU A 74 39.75 -12.71 11.14
N TYR A 75 39.30 -11.45 11.09
CA TYR A 75 40.18 -10.31 11.26
C TYR A 75 40.73 -10.18 12.69
N GLY A 76 39.89 -10.44 13.71
CA GLY A 76 40.32 -10.52 15.10
C GLY A 76 41.34 -11.64 15.33
N PHE A 77 41.12 -12.82 14.72
CA PHE A 77 42.10 -13.90 14.76
C PHE A 77 43.45 -13.50 14.12
N LEU A 78 43.42 -12.79 13.00
CA LEU A 78 44.64 -12.34 12.30
C LEU A 78 45.45 -11.32 13.13
N LEU A 79 44.77 -10.38 13.80
CA LEU A 79 45.40 -9.36 14.65
C LEU A 79 46.01 -9.94 15.94
N ASN A 80 45.38 -10.96 16.52
CA ASN A 80 45.81 -11.57 17.79
C ASN A 80 46.93 -12.62 17.64
N GLY A 81 47.64 -12.63 16.51
CA GLY A 81 48.88 -13.40 16.35
C GLY A 81 48.76 -14.67 15.52
N ALA A 82 48.37 -14.55 14.24
CA ALA A 82 48.64 -15.57 13.23
C ALA A 82 50.13 -15.66 12.81
N THR A 83 51.05 -15.14 13.62
CA THR A 83 52.49 -15.05 13.35
C THR A 83 53.23 -16.39 13.34
N THR A 84 52.58 -17.50 13.73
CA THR A 84 53.17 -18.85 13.72
C THR A 84 52.72 -19.76 12.57
N LEU A 85 51.74 -19.36 11.76
CA LEU A 85 51.26 -20.18 10.65
C LEU A 85 52.00 -19.84 9.36
N THR A 86 53.21 -20.38 9.15
CA THR A 86 53.81 -20.34 7.81
C THR A 86 52.82 -20.93 6.80
N SER A 87 52.27 -20.08 5.93
CA SER A 87 51.36 -20.51 4.87
C SER A 87 52.09 -21.54 4.02
N LYS A 88 51.66 -22.80 4.09
CA LYS A 88 52.25 -23.91 3.30
C LYS A 88 52.09 -23.70 1.79
N GLN A 89 51.42 -22.64 1.35
CA GLN A 89 51.02 -22.41 -0.05
C GLN A 89 51.02 -20.91 -0.39
N GLY A 90 52.16 -20.21 -0.29
CA GLY A 90 52.43 -18.94 -1.00
C GLY A 90 51.43 -17.77 -0.87
N ALA A 91 50.41 -17.86 0.00
CA ALA A 91 49.36 -16.87 0.12
C ALA A 91 49.90 -15.67 0.90
N SER A 92 49.93 -14.50 0.25
CA SER A 92 50.36 -13.26 0.88
C SER A 92 49.40 -12.88 2.02
N TRP A 93 49.93 -12.76 3.25
CA TRP A 93 49.18 -12.33 4.43
C TRP A 93 48.43 -11.01 4.23
N SER A 94 49.04 -10.08 3.49
CA SER A 94 48.40 -8.81 3.15
C SER A 94 47.13 -9.00 2.33
N ARG A 95 47.07 -10.04 1.48
CA ARG A 95 45.89 -10.35 0.68
C ARG A 95 44.75 -10.91 1.55
N ILE A 96 45.07 -11.73 2.54
CA ILE A 96 44.07 -12.31 3.46
C ILE A 96 43.46 -11.21 4.32
N VAL A 97 44.27 -10.29 4.84
CA VAL A 97 43.80 -9.13 5.60
C VAL A 97 42.88 -8.25 4.76
N GLN A 98 43.24 -7.95 3.50
CA GLN A 98 42.38 -7.19 2.60
C GLN A 98 41.02 -7.87 2.34
N ILE A 99 40.99 -9.20 2.23
CA ILE A 99 39.74 -9.94 2.03
C ILE A 99 38.88 -9.87 3.31
N ALA A 100 39.50 -9.99 4.49
CA ALA A 100 38.81 -9.92 5.78
C ALA A 100 38.25 -8.51 6.09
N GLN A 101 38.82 -7.45 5.52
CA GLN A 101 38.40 -6.08 5.78
C GLN A 101 37.39 -5.51 4.77
N ARG A 102 37.10 -6.21 3.68
CA ARG A 102 36.48 -5.59 2.47
C ARG A 102 35.15 -4.84 2.70
N ARG A 103 34.34 -5.20 3.71
CA ARG A 103 33.05 -4.53 4.01
C ARG A 103 33.15 -3.43 5.05
N ILE A 104 34.14 -3.49 5.94
CA ILE A 104 34.23 -2.58 7.10
C ILE A 104 34.36 -1.12 6.67
N PRO A 105 35.23 -0.74 5.71
CA PRO A 105 35.31 0.64 5.22
C PRO A 105 34.00 1.11 4.60
N LEU A 106 33.38 0.28 3.76
CA LEU A 106 32.13 0.59 3.08
C LEU A 106 30.97 0.78 4.08
N MET A 107 31.01 0.07 5.21
CA MET A 107 30.05 0.25 6.30
C MET A 107 30.21 1.62 6.96
N PHE A 108 31.44 2.01 7.35
CA PHE A 108 31.67 3.32 7.96
C PHE A 108 31.32 4.47 7.01
N ASP A 109 31.70 4.36 5.73
CA ASP A 109 31.33 5.33 4.71
C ASP A 109 29.81 5.43 4.56
N ALA A 110 29.08 4.31 4.53
CA ALA A 110 27.63 4.32 4.44
C ALA A 110 26.97 4.98 5.65
N ILE A 111 27.42 4.66 6.87
CA ILE A 111 26.93 5.28 8.12
C ILE A 111 27.17 6.80 8.09
N ARG A 112 28.40 7.23 7.77
CA ARG A 112 28.77 8.65 7.67
C ARG A 112 27.87 9.38 6.67
N GLU A 113 27.73 8.85 5.47
CA GLU A 113 26.95 9.47 4.41
C GLU A 113 25.45 9.57 4.74
N ILE A 114 24.87 8.57 5.42
CA ILE A 114 23.48 8.64 5.85
C ILE A 114 23.31 9.69 6.96
N ILE A 115 24.18 9.69 7.97
CA ILE A 115 24.11 10.66 9.08
C ILE A 115 24.22 12.09 8.56
N LYS A 116 25.17 12.37 7.64
CA LYS A 116 25.30 13.70 7.02
C LYS A 116 24.05 14.15 6.28
N SER A 117 23.26 13.20 5.74
CA SER A 117 21.98 13.50 5.09
C SER A 117 20.81 13.73 6.06
N LEU A 118 21.00 13.41 7.34
CA LEU A 118 19.99 13.53 8.41
C LEU A 118 20.24 14.73 9.32
N VAL A 119 21.51 15.07 9.56
CA VAL A 119 21.88 16.16 10.48
C VAL A 119 22.03 17.49 9.74
N PRO A 120 21.83 18.63 10.43
CA PRO A 120 22.06 19.96 9.86
C PRO A 120 23.54 20.18 9.50
N GLU A 121 23.81 21.11 8.58
CA GLU A 121 25.17 21.42 8.06
C GLU A 121 26.21 21.68 9.19
N ARG A 122 25.79 22.34 10.28
CA ARG A 122 26.65 22.64 11.44
C ARG A 122 27.25 21.41 12.11
N ASP A 123 26.59 20.25 12.01
CA ASP A 123 27.02 19.01 12.66
C ASP A 123 27.81 18.11 11.69
N GLN A 124 27.82 18.41 10.39
CA GLN A 124 28.45 17.55 9.37
C GLN A 124 29.97 17.46 9.52
N SER A 125 30.67 18.55 9.88
CA SER A 125 32.12 18.53 10.09
C SER A 125 32.51 17.59 11.23
N ARG A 126 31.77 17.62 12.34
CA ARG A 126 31.97 16.72 13.49
C ARG A 126 31.74 15.26 13.08
N VAL A 127 30.79 15.01 12.20
CA VAL A 127 30.53 13.67 11.66
C VAL A 127 31.68 13.19 10.77
N ASP A 128 32.24 14.07 9.92
CA ASP A 128 33.40 13.74 9.09
C ASP A 128 34.64 13.40 9.94
N GLU A 129 34.87 14.15 11.02
CA GLU A 129 36.00 13.93 11.93
C GLU A 129 35.88 12.61 12.71
N GLN A 130 34.69 12.32 13.28
CA GLN A 130 34.48 11.14 14.13
C GLN A 130 34.29 9.84 13.33
N LEU A 131 33.84 9.94 12.07
CA LEU A 131 33.67 8.80 11.15
C LEU A 131 34.64 8.89 9.97
N ASP A 132 35.88 9.32 10.20
CA ASP A 132 36.96 9.25 9.23
C ASP A 132 37.34 7.77 9.02
N THR A 133 36.84 7.18 7.93
CA THR A 133 37.05 5.78 7.58
C THR A 133 38.53 5.38 7.49
N PRO A 134 39.42 6.11 6.77
CA PRO A 134 40.86 5.88 6.83
C PRO A 134 41.43 5.83 8.25
N MET A 135 41.07 6.79 9.12
CA MET A 135 41.55 6.84 10.50
C MET A 135 41.03 5.65 11.33
N LEU A 136 39.73 5.35 11.25
CA LEU A 136 39.11 4.21 11.93
C LEU A 136 39.77 2.90 11.51
N MET A 137 39.98 2.68 10.21
CA MET A 137 40.66 1.49 9.71
C MET A 137 42.11 1.40 10.20
N GLN A 138 42.81 2.54 10.32
CA GLN A 138 44.16 2.58 10.88
C GLN A 138 44.15 2.17 12.36
N GLN A 139 43.25 2.74 13.17
CA GLN A 139 43.12 2.40 14.59
C GLN A 139 42.74 0.93 14.79
N ILE A 140 41.82 0.41 13.97
CA ILE A 140 41.41 -0.99 13.97
C ILE A 140 42.61 -1.90 13.63
N SER A 141 43.43 -1.55 12.63
CA SER A 141 44.63 -2.33 12.26
C SER A 141 45.71 -2.40 13.33
N LYS A 142 45.75 -1.41 14.22
CA LYS A 142 46.69 -1.34 15.35
C LYS A 142 46.10 -1.89 16.65
N GLY A 143 44.84 -2.31 16.65
CA GLY A 143 44.14 -2.79 17.85
C GLY A 143 43.85 -1.70 18.89
N VAL A 144 43.81 -0.42 18.49
CA VAL A 144 43.62 0.73 19.40
C VAL A 144 42.29 1.47 19.18
N CYS A 145 41.40 0.94 18.33
CA CYS A 145 40.11 1.56 18.04
C CYS A 145 39.15 1.41 19.22
N ASP A 146 38.69 2.53 19.77
CA ASP A 146 37.70 2.57 20.85
C ASP A 146 36.28 2.67 20.27
N LEU A 147 35.76 1.54 19.79
CA LEU A 147 34.39 1.44 19.28
C LEU A 147 33.32 1.80 20.33
N PRO A 148 33.44 1.46 21.62
CA PRO A 148 32.53 1.92 22.66
C PRO A 148 32.41 3.44 22.75
N SER A 149 33.52 4.19 22.65
CA SER A 149 33.48 5.65 22.65
C SER A 149 32.80 6.21 21.39
N VAL A 150 33.05 5.62 20.22
CA VAL A 150 32.35 5.99 18.96
C VAL A 150 30.85 5.74 19.09
N ALA A 151 30.44 4.59 19.65
CA ALA A 151 29.04 4.25 19.87
C ALA A 151 28.35 5.22 20.86
N LYS A 152 29.03 5.59 21.95
CA LYS A 152 28.53 6.61 22.88
C LYS A 152 28.37 7.96 22.22
N TRP A 153 29.33 8.40 21.41
CA TRP A 153 29.21 9.66 20.66
C TRP A 153 28.02 9.61 19.67
N LEU A 154 27.89 8.51 18.91
CA LEU A 154 26.75 8.29 18.02
C LEU A 154 25.43 8.34 18.79
N SER A 155 25.35 7.75 19.98
CA SER A 155 24.15 7.81 20.81
C SER A 155 23.73 9.23 21.14
N HIS A 156 24.66 10.08 21.60
CA HIS A 156 24.36 11.48 21.88
C HIS A 156 23.89 12.23 20.63
N LEU A 157 24.54 11.99 19.48
CA LEU A 157 24.15 12.61 18.21
C LEU A 157 22.75 12.17 17.77
N LEU A 158 22.46 10.86 17.79
CA LEU A 158 21.20 10.29 17.34
C LEU A 158 20.05 10.75 18.25
N LYS A 159 20.18 10.66 19.58
CA LYS A 159 19.15 11.11 20.52
C LYS A 159 18.83 12.60 20.41
N ALA A 160 19.80 13.42 20.00
CA ALA A 160 19.58 14.85 19.77
C ALA A 160 18.76 15.17 18.50
N HIS A 161 18.75 14.26 17.52
CA HIS A 161 18.11 14.46 16.21
C HIS A 161 16.93 13.49 15.92
N CYS A 162 16.77 12.43 16.72
CA CYS A 162 15.70 11.43 16.62
C CYS A 162 14.41 11.83 17.35
N ALA A 163 13.33 11.09 17.06
CA ALA A 163 12.17 11.06 17.94
C ALA A 163 12.49 10.29 19.25
N PRO A 164 12.05 10.75 20.44
CA PRO A 164 12.40 10.12 21.73
C PRO A 164 12.03 8.63 21.84
N VAL A 165 11.00 8.20 21.11
CA VAL A 165 10.58 6.80 21.04
C VAL A 165 11.64 5.86 20.44
N ARG A 166 12.69 6.40 19.82
CA ARG A 166 13.80 5.64 19.24
C ARG A 166 14.98 5.47 20.20
N ASP A 167 14.99 6.17 21.34
CA ASP A 167 16.14 6.17 22.26
C ASP A 167 16.45 4.78 22.80
N GLU A 168 15.43 3.94 23.03
CA GLU A 168 15.63 2.54 23.47
C GLU A 168 16.42 1.71 22.44
N TRP A 169 16.22 1.96 21.15
CA TRP A 169 16.95 1.27 20.09
C TRP A 169 18.40 1.73 20.05
N VAL A 170 18.63 3.03 20.27
CA VAL A 170 19.96 3.63 20.38
C VAL A 170 20.72 3.04 21.57
N ASP A 171 20.07 2.89 22.72
CA ASP A 171 20.69 2.31 23.92
C ASP A 171 21.06 0.84 23.72
N LYS A 172 20.17 0.07 23.11
CA LYS A 172 20.45 -1.32 22.72
C LYS A 172 21.61 -1.43 21.73
N MET A 173 21.70 -0.52 20.77
CA MET A 173 22.82 -0.45 19.82
C MET A 173 24.15 -0.24 20.54
N VAL A 174 24.20 0.71 21.49
CA VAL A 174 25.42 0.96 22.30
C VAL A 174 25.77 -0.27 23.13
N GLN A 175 24.79 -0.88 23.80
CA GLN A 175 25.00 -2.08 24.61
C GLN A 175 25.63 -3.21 23.78
N GLN A 176 25.09 -3.50 22.59
CA GLN A 176 25.62 -4.56 21.73
C GLN A 176 27.04 -4.30 21.22
N ILE A 177 27.37 -3.03 20.94
CA ILE A 177 28.74 -2.65 20.53
C ILE A 177 29.70 -2.78 21.71
N ASP A 178 29.30 -2.33 22.90
CA ASP A 178 30.11 -2.42 24.12
C ASP A 178 30.38 -3.88 24.50
N ASP A 179 29.33 -4.71 24.55
CA ASP A 179 29.43 -6.15 24.80
C ASP A 179 30.35 -6.84 23.78
N GLY A 180 30.18 -6.50 22.50
CA GLY A 180 30.99 -7.06 21.42
C GLY A 180 32.46 -6.66 21.49
N ALA A 181 32.76 -5.43 21.88
CA ALA A 181 34.12 -4.92 22.05
C ALA A 181 34.81 -5.56 23.26
N GLN A 182 34.10 -5.71 24.39
CA GLN A 182 34.65 -6.29 25.63
C GLN A 182 34.87 -7.81 25.51
N THR A 183 33.94 -8.52 24.87
CA THR A 183 34.00 -9.99 24.74
C THR A 183 34.74 -10.47 23.49
N GLY A 184 35.09 -9.58 22.57
CA GLY A 184 35.66 -9.93 21.26
C GLY A 184 34.68 -10.68 20.35
N ASN A 185 33.37 -10.57 20.59
CA ASN A 185 32.35 -11.28 19.82
C ASN A 185 31.90 -10.48 18.59
N GLY A 186 32.40 -10.88 17.41
CA GLY A 186 32.07 -10.24 16.13
C GLY A 186 30.56 -10.22 15.81
N ARG A 187 29.79 -11.19 16.30
CA ARG A 187 28.32 -11.21 16.09
C ARG A 187 27.60 -10.13 16.89
N SER A 188 28.06 -9.83 18.10
CA SER A 188 27.48 -8.76 18.92
C SER A 188 27.76 -7.40 18.29
N LEU A 189 28.99 -7.17 17.83
CA LEU A 189 29.36 -5.96 17.08
C LEU A 189 28.49 -5.78 15.82
N VAL A 190 28.31 -6.85 15.05
CA VAL A 190 27.43 -6.84 13.86
C VAL A 190 25.98 -6.57 14.24
N GLY A 191 25.51 -7.09 15.38
CA GLY A 191 24.20 -6.79 15.94
C GLY A 191 24.03 -5.28 16.15
N GLY A 192 24.99 -4.65 16.82
CA GLY A 192 24.97 -3.21 17.07
C GLY A 192 25.03 -2.37 15.78
N LEU A 193 25.88 -2.74 14.83
CA LEU A 193 25.94 -2.08 13.51
C LEU A 193 24.64 -2.24 12.70
N ARG A 194 23.98 -3.39 12.82
CA ARG A 194 22.68 -3.64 12.20
C ARG A 194 21.59 -2.77 12.83
N GLU A 195 21.57 -2.67 14.16
CA GLU A 195 20.64 -1.79 14.88
C GLU A 195 20.87 -0.32 14.48
N LEU A 196 22.14 0.12 14.39
CA LEU A 196 22.51 1.46 13.93
C LEU A 196 21.94 1.78 12.54
N LEU A 197 22.17 0.93 11.53
CA LEU A 197 21.61 1.17 10.20
C LEU A 197 20.08 1.18 10.20
N GLY A 198 19.44 0.34 11.03
CA GLY A 198 17.99 0.33 11.20
C GLY A 198 17.45 1.64 11.79
N ILE A 199 18.15 2.21 12.78
CA ILE A 199 17.83 3.53 13.35
C ILE A 199 17.96 4.61 12.27
N LEU A 200 19.05 4.60 11.50
CA LEU A 200 19.28 5.59 10.45
C LEU A 200 18.22 5.53 9.33
N GLU A 201 17.79 4.33 8.93
CA GLU A 201 16.67 4.16 8.00
C GLU A 201 15.37 4.69 8.59
N ALA A 202 15.06 4.38 9.86
CA ALA A 202 13.88 4.88 10.54
C ALA A 202 13.86 6.40 10.64
N MET A 203 14.99 7.04 10.99
CA MET A 203 15.13 8.50 11.00
C MET A 203 14.85 9.10 9.63
N LYS A 204 15.38 8.49 8.56
CA LYS A 204 15.17 8.99 7.20
C LYS A 204 13.70 8.90 6.78
N LEU A 205 13.02 7.81 7.15
CA LEU A 205 11.58 7.65 6.98
C LEU A 205 10.80 8.72 7.76
N ASP A 206 11.19 9.00 9.02
CA ASP A 206 10.54 10.02 9.85
C ASP A 206 10.65 11.41 9.20
N VAL A 207 11.83 11.78 8.71
CA VAL A 207 12.05 13.02 7.96
C VAL A 207 11.19 13.06 6.71
N ALA A 208 11.22 12.02 5.86
CA ALA A 208 10.44 11.97 4.63
C ALA A 208 8.92 12.06 4.88
N ASN A 209 8.43 11.38 5.92
CA ASN A 209 7.03 11.40 6.33
C ASN A 209 6.60 12.75 6.91
N HIS A 210 7.49 13.42 7.63
CA HIS A 210 7.29 14.82 8.01
C HIS A 210 7.22 15.73 6.77
N GLN A 211 8.12 15.55 5.79
CA GLN A 211 8.09 16.34 4.54
C GLN A 211 6.79 16.15 3.76
N ILE A 212 6.29 14.91 3.61
CA ILE A 212 5.00 14.66 2.95
C ILE A 212 3.87 15.42 3.66
N ARG A 213 3.80 15.32 4.99
CA ARG A 213 2.77 16.01 5.78
C ARG A 213 2.85 17.53 5.62
N HIS A 214 4.05 18.09 5.67
CA HIS A 214 4.29 19.52 5.55
C HIS A 214 3.98 20.06 4.14
N LEU A 215 4.35 19.31 3.10
CA LEU A 215 4.18 19.72 1.70
C LEU A 215 2.83 19.34 1.11
N ARG A 216 1.99 18.56 1.82
CA ARG A 216 0.75 17.97 1.28
C ARG A 216 -0.15 18.98 0.55
N ALA A 217 -0.44 20.12 1.17
CA ALA A 217 -1.31 21.12 0.56
C ALA A 217 -0.76 21.63 -0.77
N LEU A 218 0.55 21.92 -0.81
CA LEU A 218 1.25 22.37 -2.02
C LEU A 218 1.27 21.28 -3.10
N LEU A 219 1.50 20.02 -2.71
CA LEU A 219 1.49 18.89 -3.65
C LEU A 219 0.11 18.69 -4.28
N ILE A 220 -0.97 18.78 -3.48
CA ILE A 220 -2.35 18.66 -3.95
C ILE A 220 -2.71 19.81 -4.88
N GLU A 221 -2.40 21.04 -4.50
CA GLU A 221 -2.69 22.24 -5.30
C GLU A 221 -2.01 22.19 -6.68
N ASP A 222 -0.76 21.73 -6.74
CA ASP A 222 0.02 21.61 -7.98
C ASP A 222 -0.20 20.28 -8.74
N THR A 223 -0.98 19.33 -8.22
CA THR A 223 -1.12 17.98 -8.81
C THR A 223 -1.52 18.03 -10.29
N VAL A 224 -2.54 18.82 -10.64
CA VAL A 224 -3.07 18.88 -12.01
C VAL A 224 -2.00 19.39 -12.98
N ASN A 225 -1.31 20.48 -12.62
CA ASN A 225 -0.27 21.09 -13.45
C ASN A 225 0.92 20.14 -13.63
N PHE A 226 1.35 19.50 -12.54
CA PHE A 226 2.44 18.54 -12.55
C PHE A 226 2.11 17.35 -13.45
N GLU A 227 0.95 16.71 -13.24
CA GLU A 227 0.56 15.51 -13.97
C GLU A 227 0.33 15.79 -15.45
N GLN A 228 -0.29 16.92 -15.82
CA GLN A 228 -0.44 17.31 -17.23
C GLN A 228 0.93 17.41 -17.93
N LYS A 229 1.89 18.13 -17.34
CA LYS A 229 3.25 18.25 -17.91
C LYS A 229 3.93 16.89 -18.02
N TYR A 230 3.83 16.08 -16.97
CA TYR A 230 4.42 14.75 -16.92
C TYR A 230 3.83 13.81 -17.98
N HIS A 231 2.51 13.77 -18.12
CA HIS A 231 1.84 12.91 -19.10
C HIS A 231 2.05 13.40 -20.53
N LEU A 232 2.09 14.71 -20.78
CA LEU A 232 2.44 15.26 -22.10
C LEU A 232 3.85 14.84 -22.55
N ASP A 233 4.85 14.87 -21.66
CA ASP A 233 6.20 14.33 -21.96
C ASP A 233 6.15 12.82 -22.25
N ARG A 234 5.33 12.06 -21.53
CA ARG A 234 5.17 10.63 -21.79
C ARG A 234 4.48 10.33 -23.13
N ILE A 235 3.47 11.11 -23.50
CA ILE A 235 2.77 10.99 -24.79
C ILE A 235 3.75 11.30 -25.92
N SER A 236 4.50 12.40 -25.83
CA SER A 236 5.45 12.81 -26.89
C SER A 236 6.56 11.76 -27.09
N ARG A 237 6.99 11.09 -26.03
CA ARG A 237 7.95 9.98 -26.05
C ARG A 237 7.33 8.61 -26.35
N ARG A 238 6.03 8.53 -26.66
CA ARG A 238 5.28 7.29 -26.88
C ARG A 238 5.40 6.27 -25.73
N ARG A 239 5.55 6.75 -24.49
CA ARG A 239 5.55 5.93 -23.27
C ARG A 239 4.14 5.65 -22.73
N ILE A 240 3.14 6.35 -23.26
CA ILE A 240 1.72 6.07 -23.04
C ILE A 240 0.99 6.34 -24.36
N LEU A 241 0.10 5.42 -24.72
CA LEU A 241 -0.74 5.50 -25.92
C LEU A 241 -2.16 5.84 -25.47
N VAL A 242 -2.73 6.90 -26.02
CA VAL A 242 -4.03 7.46 -25.58
C VAL A 242 -5.16 7.12 -26.53
N GLU A 243 -4.88 6.51 -27.68
CA GLU A 243 -5.82 6.25 -28.77
C GLU A 243 -6.98 5.37 -28.30
N ARG A 244 -6.69 4.31 -27.53
CA ARG A 244 -7.73 3.46 -26.96
C ARG A 244 -8.58 4.21 -25.93
N SER A 245 -7.96 5.07 -25.14
CA SER A 245 -8.66 5.92 -24.16
C SER A 245 -9.53 6.98 -24.85
N GLN A 246 -9.11 7.52 -25.98
CA GLN A 246 -9.89 8.41 -26.85
C GLN A 246 -11.10 7.70 -27.45
N CYS A 247 -10.90 6.50 -28.02
CA CYS A 247 -12.00 5.68 -28.55
C CYS A 247 -13.03 5.34 -27.45
N TRP A 248 -12.56 4.97 -26.26
CA TRP A 248 -13.41 4.72 -25.10
C TRP A 248 -14.24 5.96 -24.74
N PHE A 249 -13.61 7.14 -24.67
CA PHE A 249 -14.32 8.40 -24.38
C PHE A 249 -15.35 8.73 -25.48
N ALA A 250 -14.97 8.64 -26.75
CA ALA A 250 -15.84 8.93 -27.88
C ALA A 250 -17.08 8.03 -27.91
N GLN A 251 -16.92 6.73 -27.62
CA GLN A 251 -18.04 5.78 -27.53
C GLN A 251 -19.05 6.21 -26.47
N HIS A 252 -18.60 6.57 -25.27
CA HIS A 252 -19.48 7.05 -24.20
C HIS A 252 -20.06 8.44 -24.49
N ALA A 253 -19.33 9.29 -25.22
CA ALA A 253 -19.84 10.59 -25.66
C ALA A 253 -21.02 10.43 -26.63
N ILE A 254 -20.96 9.45 -27.53
CA ILE A 254 -22.05 9.12 -28.47
C ILE A 254 -23.28 8.66 -27.70
N THR A 255 -23.15 7.69 -26.79
CA THR A 255 -24.28 7.17 -26.01
C THR A 255 -24.91 8.24 -25.11
N SER A 256 -24.12 9.23 -24.67
CA SER A 256 -24.60 10.32 -23.82
C SER A 256 -25.28 11.45 -24.62
N ARG A 257 -25.19 11.48 -25.95
CA ARG A 257 -25.83 12.53 -26.79
C ARG A 257 -27.35 12.56 -26.64
N GLY A 258 -27.98 11.42 -26.40
CA GLY A 258 -29.44 11.31 -26.23
C GLY A 258 -29.97 11.85 -24.89
N ILE A 259 -29.08 12.22 -23.95
CA ILE A 259 -29.47 12.63 -22.59
C ILE A 259 -29.57 14.17 -22.55
N LEU A 260 -30.80 14.70 -22.54
CA LEU A 260 -31.07 16.15 -22.57
C LEU A 260 -30.42 16.91 -21.41
N ALA A 261 -30.37 16.32 -20.21
CA ALA A 261 -29.73 16.91 -19.04
C ALA A 261 -28.24 17.19 -19.26
N ASP A 262 -27.55 16.33 -20.01
CA ASP A 262 -26.10 16.43 -20.26
C ASP A 262 -25.77 17.42 -21.39
N GLN A 263 -26.73 17.72 -22.28
CA GLN A 263 -26.53 18.66 -23.39
C GLN A 263 -26.39 20.11 -22.92
N ARG A 264 -27.09 20.48 -21.84
CA ARG A 264 -27.10 21.85 -21.30
C ARG A 264 -26.00 22.09 -20.28
N ALA A 265 -25.27 21.05 -19.89
CA ALA A 265 -24.30 21.11 -18.83
C ALA A 265 -22.94 21.60 -19.35
N LYS A 266 -22.34 22.58 -18.65
CA LYS A 266 -21.02 23.14 -19.01
C LYS A 266 -19.89 22.11 -18.88
N ASP A 267 -20.13 21.03 -18.16
CA ASP A 267 -19.21 19.96 -17.80
C ASP A 267 -19.45 18.65 -18.57
N ARG A 268 -19.96 18.75 -19.81
CA ARG A 268 -20.33 17.59 -20.62
C ARG A 268 -19.26 16.50 -20.68
N GLY A 269 -18.00 16.88 -20.83
CA GLY A 269 -16.90 15.91 -20.90
C GLY A 269 -16.68 15.13 -19.60
N LEU A 270 -16.79 15.80 -18.45
CA LEU A 270 -16.72 15.15 -17.14
C LEU A 270 -17.88 14.16 -16.95
N ARG A 271 -19.10 14.51 -17.39
CA ARG A 271 -20.25 13.59 -17.34
C ARG A 271 -20.03 12.35 -18.20
N VAL A 272 -19.39 12.50 -19.37
CA VAL A 272 -19.00 11.35 -20.22
C VAL A 272 -18.01 10.46 -19.48
N VAL A 273 -17.00 11.04 -18.81
CA VAL A 273 -16.05 10.28 -17.98
C VAL A 273 -16.78 9.56 -16.85
N VAL A 274 -17.66 10.23 -16.11
CA VAL A 274 -18.44 9.62 -15.01
C VAL A 274 -19.24 8.41 -15.52
N ARG A 275 -19.94 8.56 -16.66
CA ARG A 275 -20.73 7.47 -17.24
C ARG A 275 -19.86 6.30 -17.70
N GLY A 276 -18.76 6.59 -18.38
CA GLY A 276 -17.82 5.56 -18.82
C GLY A 276 -17.17 4.84 -17.63
N LEU A 277 -16.75 5.59 -16.61
CA LEU A 277 -16.13 5.06 -15.40
C LEU A 277 -17.10 4.14 -14.65
N LEU A 278 -18.35 4.58 -14.45
CA LEU A 278 -19.36 3.75 -13.83
C LEU A 278 -19.71 2.53 -14.68
N SER A 279 -19.70 2.64 -16.01
CA SER A 279 -19.84 1.46 -16.88
C SER A 279 -18.71 0.45 -16.65
N LEU A 280 -17.48 0.90 -16.38
CA LEU A 280 -16.34 0.03 -16.09
C LEU A 280 -16.39 -0.57 -14.69
N ILE A 281 -16.83 0.18 -13.69
CA ILE A 281 -16.94 -0.29 -12.29
C ILE A 281 -18.11 -1.27 -12.14
N THR A 282 -19.24 -1.01 -12.82
CA THR A 282 -20.47 -1.79 -12.68
C THR A 282 -20.63 -2.90 -13.72
N SER A 283 -19.60 -3.15 -14.55
CA SER A 283 -19.65 -4.22 -15.56
C SER A 283 -19.51 -5.62 -14.94
N SER A 284 -20.28 -6.55 -15.48
CA SER A 284 -20.14 -7.99 -15.27
C SER A 284 -18.89 -8.55 -15.97
N ASP A 285 -18.40 -7.88 -17.01
CA ASP A 285 -17.25 -8.33 -17.80
C ASP A 285 -15.98 -8.37 -16.92
N ARG A 286 -15.30 -9.51 -16.98
CA ARG A 286 -14.08 -9.81 -16.24
C ARG A 286 -12.83 -9.37 -16.99
N GLN A 287 -12.94 -9.14 -18.31
CA GLN A 287 -11.83 -8.84 -19.20
C GLN A 287 -11.74 -7.36 -19.58
N GLY A 288 -12.77 -6.56 -19.25
CA GLY A 288 -12.78 -5.11 -19.46
C GLY A 288 -11.64 -4.42 -18.70
N SER A 289 -10.51 -4.25 -19.38
CA SER A 289 -9.37 -3.50 -18.88
C SER A 289 -9.71 -2.01 -18.86
N PHE A 290 -9.31 -1.33 -17.80
CA PHE A 290 -9.43 0.12 -17.72
C PHE A 290 -8.61 0.80 -18.83
N PRO A 291 -9.05 1.96 -19.35
CA PRO A 291 -8.26 2.76 -20.28
C PRO A 291 -6.89 3.12 -19.69
N GLU A 292 -5.87 3.22 -20.53
CA GLU A 292 -4.48 3.46 -20.16
C GLU A 292 -4.29 4.76 -19.37
N THR A 293 -5.16 5.76 -19.59
CA THR A 293 -5.17 7.02 -18.83
C THR A 293 -5.47 6.84 -17.34
N PHE A 294 -6.06 5.71 -16.92
CA PHE A 294 -6.33 5.40 -15.51
C PHE A 294 -5.20 4.60 -14.83
N TYR A 295 -4.01 4.50 -15.41
CA TYR A 295 -2.98 3.60 -14.91
C TYR A 295 -2.51 3.87 -13.46
N LEU A 296 -2.63 5.11 -12.97
CA LEU A 296 -2.36 5.46 -11.58
C LEU A 296 -3.50 5.10 -10.63
N ASP A 297 -4.70 4.89 -11.16
CA ASP A 297 -5.93 4.56 -10.44
C ASP A 297 -6.31 3.07 -10.53
N PHE A 298 -5.58 2.25 -11.29
CA PHE A 298 -5.97 0.86 -11.56
C PHE A 298 -6.27 0.05 -10.30
N ASP A 299 -5.45 0.15 -9.25
CA ASP A 299 -5.69 -0.58 -8.00
C ASP A 299 -6.95 -0.07 -7.28
N ARG A 300 -7.16 1.26 -7.23
CA ARG A 300 -8.37 1.87 -6.65
C ARG A 300 -9.63 1.44 -7.40
N LEU A 301 -9.59 1.46 -8.72
CA LEU A 301 -10.71 1.07 -9.57
C LEU A 301 -11.02 -0.42 -9.50
N ARG A 302 -10.00 -1.26 -9.34
CA ARG A 302 -10.17 -2.70 -9.10
C ARG A 302 -10.86 -2.96 -7.76
N VAL A 303 -10.47 -2.26 -6.71
CA VAL A 303 -11.12 -2.33 -5.39
C VAL A 303 -12.59 -1.89 -5.51
N LEU A 304 -12.88 -0.73 -6.10
CA LEU A 304 -14.26 -0.25 -6.29
C LEU A 304 -15.12 -1.23 -7.10
N ARG A 305 -14.56 -1.83 -8.15
CA ARG A 305 -15.26 -2.85 -8.95
C ARG A 305 -15.54 -4.12 -8.14
N ALA A 306 -14.59 -4.58 -7.33
CA ALA A 306 -14.76 -5.75 -6.48
C ALA A 306 -15.82 -5.51 -5.41
N GLU A 307 -15.71 -4.40 -4.68
CA GLU A 307 -16.69 -4.01 -3.67
C GLU A 307 -18.09 -3.89 -4.27
N PHE A 308 -18.24 -3.23 -5.43
CA PHE A 308 -19.56 -3.09 -6.09
C PHE A 308 -20.17 -4.46 -6.38
N ARG A 309 -19.37 -5.41 -6.87
CA ARG A 309 -19.81 -6.79 -7.11
C ARG A 309 -20.21 -7.49 -5.83
N ASP A 310 -19.45 -7.32 -4.74
CA ASP A 310 -19.79 -7.89 -3.44
C ASP A 310 -21.18 -7.43 -2.97
N GLN A 311 -21.54 -6.15 -3.21
CA GLN A 311 -22.89 -5.68 -2.88
C GLN A 311 -23.98 -6.24 -3.79
N VAL A 312 -23.69 -6.43 -5.07
CA VAL A 312 -24.63 -7.09 -5.98
C VAL A 312 -24.90 -8.52 -5.49
N TYR A 313 -23.86 -9.27 -5.14
CA TYR A 313 -24.01 -10.64 -4.63
C TYR A 313 -24.68 -10.71 -3.26
N LEU A 314 -24.39 -9.75 -2.37
CA LEU A 314 -25.12 -9.62 -1.12
C LEU A 314 -26.62 -9.38 -1.37
N GLY A 315 -26.96 -8.57 -2.38
CA GLY A 315 -28.33 -8.37 -2.85
C GLY A 315 -28.97 -9.68 -3.33
N VAL A 316 -28.25 -10.46 -4.14
CA VAL A 316 -28.69 -11.78 -4.62
C VAL A 316 -28.99 -12.73 -3.46
N CYS A 317 -28.13 -12.77 -2.42
CA CYS A 317 -28.37 -13.61 -1.24
C CYS A 317 -29.62 -13.16 -0.47
N VAL A 318 -29.85 -11.86 -0.33
CA VAL A 318 -31.04 -11.32 0.34
C VAL A 318 -32.32 -11.63 -0.45
N ASP A 319 -32.27 -11.56 -1.78
CA ASP A 319 -33.42 -11.93 -2.63
C ASP A 319 -33.67 -13.44 -2.62
N THR A 320 -32.61 -14.25 -2.55
CA THR A 320 -32.70 -15.71 -2.36
C THR A 320 -33.33 -16.06 -1.01
N TYR A 321 -32.91 -15.39 0.07
CA TYR A 321 -33.50 -15.51 1.40
C TYR A 321 -35.00 -15.17 1.41
N LYS A 322 -35.39 -14.06 0.76
CA LYS A 322 -36.81 -13.69 0.58
C LYS A 322 -37.60 -14.75 -0.18
N SER A 323 -37.00 -15.35 -1.22
CA SER A 323 -37.63 -16.44 -1.97
C SER A 323 -37.80 -17.69 -1.10
N LEU A 324 -36.81 -18.00 -0.26
CA LEU A 324 -36.82 -19.14 0.65
C LEU A 324 -37.91 -18.99 1.74
N LEU A 325 -38.02 -17.81 2.35
CA LEU A 325 -39.09 -17.51 3.31
C LEU A 325 -40.48 -17.71 2.70
N ARG A 326 -40.69 -17.25 1.46
CA ARG A 326 -41.96 -17.45 0.76
C ARG A 326 -42.25 -18.94 0.50
N SER A 327 -41.24 -19.73 0.13
CA SER A 327 -41.44 -21.18 -0.05
C SER A 327 -41.74 -21.91 1.26
N LEU A 328 -41.29 -21.37 2.39
CA LEU A 328 -41.62 -21.87 3.74
C LEU A 328 -42.97 -21.35 4.26
N GLY A 329 -43.73 -20.60 3.45
CA GLY A 329 -45.05 -20.09 3.83
C GLY A 329 -45.03 -18.81 4.68
N TYR A 330 -43.86 -18.16 4.85
CA TYR A 330 -43.76 -16.91 5.57
C TYR A 330 -44.24 -15.72 4.71
N ASN A 331 -45.35 -15.10 5.13
CA ASN A 331 -45.97 -13.96 4.45
C ASN A 331 -45.72 -12.62 5.17
N GLY A 332 -44.89 -12.60 6.22
CA GLY A 332 -44.59 -11.40 7.01
C GLY A 332 -43.62 -10.44 6.32
N THR A 333 -43.57 -9.20 6.81
CA THR A 333 -42.55 -8.22 6.41
C THR A 333 -41.26 -8.48 7.17
N ILE A 334 -40.15 -8.63 6.45
CA ILE A 334 -38.82 -8.78 7.04
C ILE A 334 -38.40 -7.42 7.63
N SER A 335 -38.08 -7.40 8.93
CA SER A 335 -37.57 -6.20 9.60
C SER A 335 -36.23 -5.76 9.00
N GLY A 336 -35.99 -4.44 8.94
CA GLY A 336 -34.71 -3.87 8.51
C GLY A 336 -33.52 -4.39 9.33
N LEU A 337 -33.73 -4.63 10.63
CA LEU A 337 -32.73 -5.19 11.54
C LEU A 337 -32.37 -6.64 11.19
N SER A 338 -33.37 -7.49 10.90
CA SER A 338 -33.13 -8.87 10.47
C SER A 338 -32.38 -8.93 9.14
N GLN A 339 -32.74 -8.05 8.20
CA GLN A 339 -32.04 -7.94 6.92
C GLN A 339 -30.60 -7.44 7.09
N GLN A 340 -30.33 -6.60 8.09
CA GLN A 340 -28.98 -6.14 8.42
C GLN A 340 -28.16 -7.23 9.10
N ALA A 341 -28.74 -7.98 10.04
CA ALA A 341 -28.09 -9.12 10.68
C ALA A 341 -27.70 -10.19 9.66
N LEU A 342 -28.59 -10.51 8.72
CA LEU A 342 -28.32 -11.41 7.60
C LEU A 342 -27.13 -10.93 6.77
N ARG A 343 -27.12 -9.64 6.41
CA ARG A 343 -26.02 -9.05 5.64
C ARG A 343 -24.68 -9.15 6.38
N GLY A 344 -24.66 -8.86 7.68
CA GLY A 344 -23.47 -8.97 8.51
C GLY A 344 -22.95 -10.41 8.60
N ALA A 345 -23.84 -11.38 8.77
CA ALA A 345 -23.48 -12.80 8.81
C ALA A 345 -22.86 -13.28 7.49
N ILE A 346 -23.47 -12.94 6.35
CA ILE A 346 -22.94 -13.30 5.02
C ILE A 346 -21.58 -12.63 4.78
N ALA A 347 -21.45 -11.34 5.11
CA ALA A 347 -20.19 -10.62 4.96
C ALA A 347 -19.06 -11.25 5.79
N ALA A 348 -19.37 -11.73 7.01
CA ALA A 348 -18.41 -12.43 7.86
C ALA A 348 -17.97 -13.79 7.27
N ILE A 349 -18.88 -14.53 6.64
CA ILE A 349 -18.54 -15.78 5.94
C ILE A 349 -17.59 -15.52 4.77
N VAL A 350 -17.85 -14.46 4.02
CA VAL A 350 -17.12 -14.12 2.79
C VAL A 350 -15.73 -13.53 3.09
N SER A 351 -15.57 -12.77 4.18
CA SER A 351 -14.31 -12.10 4.55
C SER A 351 -13.23 -13.06 5.08
N VAL A 352 -13.59 -14.21 5.64
CA VAL A 352 -12.65 -15.20 6.22
C VAL A 352 -11.71 -15.82 5.17
N SER A 353 -11.98 -15.66 3.86
CA SER A 353 -11.21 -16.26 2.76
C SER A 353 -10.30 -15.29 1.99
N GLU A 354 -10.18 -14.02 2.41
CA GLU A 354 -9.35 -13.01 1.73
C GLU A 354 -7.84 -13.29 1.75
N ALA A 355 -7.39 -14.30 2.49
CA ALA A 355 -5.99 -14.71 2.58
C ALA A 355 -5.37 -15.17 1.23
N THR A 356 -6.16 -15.28 0.15
CA THR A 356 -5.71 -15.74 -1.17
C THR A 356 -5.98 -14.77 -2.32
N GLY A 357 -5.87 -13.45 -2.12
CA GLY A 357 -5.56 -12.47 -3.20
C GLY A 357 -6.36 -12.55 -4.51
N SER A 358 -7.58 -13.09 -4.48
CA SER A 358 -8.30 -13.48 -5.69
C SER A 358 -9.27 -12.40 -6.13
N ASN A 359 -8.88 -11.68 -7.17
CA ASN A 359 -9.64 -10.57 -7.78
C ASN A 359 -10.90 -11.01 -8.56
N ASN A 360 -11.48 -12.16 -8.23
CA ASN A 360 -12.27 -12.94 -9.20
C ASN A 360 -13.56 -13.56 -8.63
N ASN A 361 -14.20 -12.95 -7.63
CA ASN A 361 -15.42 -13.48 -7.00
C ASN A 361 -15.26 -14.93 -6.47
N GLN A 362 -14.02 -15.43 -6.41
CA GLN A 362 -13.73 -16.81 -6.04
C GLN A 362 -14.08 -17.03 -4.57
N HIS A 363 -13.92 -16.00 -3.75
CA HIS A 363 -14.32 -16.01 -2.35
C HIS A 363 -15.83 -16.26 -2.18
N TRP A 364 -16.69 -15.71 -3.04
CA TRP A 364 -18.12 -16.05 -3.03
C TRP A 364 -18.37 -17.49 -3.48
N LEU A 365 -17.74 -17.93 -4.57
CA LEU A 365 -17.94 -19.26 -5.13
C LEU A 365 -17.49 -20.39 -4.19
N VAL A 366 -16.41 -20.17 -3.45
CA VAL A 366 -15.88 -21.10 -2.44
C VAL A 366 -16.79 -21.19 -1.21
N ASN A 367 -17.52 -20.12 -0.89
CA ASN A 367 -18.36 -20.05 0.30
C ASN A 367 -19.85 -20.30 0.05
N LEU A 368 -20.27 -20.72 -1.15
CA LEU A 368 -21.70 -20.89 -1.47
C LEU A 368 -22.42 -21.84 -0.52
N ASP A 369 -21.76 -22.93 -0.11
CA ASP A 369 -22.35 -23.92 0.80
C ASP A 369 -22.54 -23.32 2.21
N ASN A 370 -21.53 -22.61 2.73
CA ASN A 370 -21.61 -21.90 4.01
C ASN A 370 -22.69 -20.81 4.00
N ILE A 371 -22.79 -20.05 2.90
CA ILE A 371 -23.82 -19.03 2.73
C ILE A 371 -25.21 -19.67 2.72
N ALA A 372 -25.39 -20.76 1.97
CA ALA A 372 -26.69 -21.44 1.89
C ALA A 372 -27.14 -21.99 3.24
N VAL A 373 -26.25 -22.61 4.01
CA VAL A 373 -26.53 -23.06 5.38
C VAL A 373 -27.00 -21.90 6.24
N GLU A 374 -26.31 -20.76 6.19
CA GLU A 374 -26.69 -19.58 6.96
C GLU A 374 -28.04 -18.98 6.52
N LEU A 375 -28.33 -18.96 5.21
CA LEU A 375 -29.63 -18.52 4.68
C LEU A 375 -30.76 -19.42 5.19
N VAL A 376 -30.57 -20.75 5.16
CA VAL A 376 -31.58 -21.73 5.60
C VAL A 376 -31.78 -21.63 7.11
N ARG A 377 -30.70 -21.58 7.89
CA ARG A 377 -30.76 -21.44 9.35
C ARG A 377 -31.56 -20.20 9.76
N GLN A 378 -31.26 -19.03 9.17
CA GLN A 378 -32.01 -17.80 9.48
C GLN A 378 -33.45 -17.83 8.95
N ALA A 379 -33.74 -18.58 7.88
CA ALA A 379 -35.10 -18.69 7.35
C ALA A 379 -35.97 -19.59 8.23
N LEU A 380 -35.45 -20.74 8.67
CA LEU A 380 -36.13 -21.66 9.58
C LEU A 380 -36.42 -21.00 10.93
N ALA A 381 -35.43 -20.31 11.50
CA ALA A 381 -35.61 -19.55 12.74
C ALA A 381 -36.68 -18.46 12.59
N GLN A 382 -36.72 -17.75 11.45
CA GLN A 382 -37.72 -16.72 11.18
C GLN A 382 -39.14 -17.28 11.00
N CYS A 383 -39.25 -18.53 10.55
CA CYS A 383 -40.50 -19.28 10.43
C CYS A 383 -40.93 -19.99 11.72
N GLY A 384 -40.11 -19.95 12.78
CA GLY A 384 -40.40 -20.62 14.06
C GLY A 384 -40.29 -22.14 13.99
N SER A 385 -39.43 -22.68 13.12
CA SER A 385 -39.14 -24.12 13.08
C SER A 385 -38.30 -24.54 14.30
N ASP A 386 -38.52 -25.75 14.80
CA ASP A 386 -37.71 -26.34 15.88
C ASP A 386 -36.35 -26.87 15.37
N SER A 387 -36.16 -27.01 14.05
CA SER A 387 -34.89 -27.40 13.43
C SER A 387 -34.15 -26.20 12.86
N ASP A 388 -32.86 -26.09 13.17
CA ASP A 388 -31.96 -25.06 12.61
C ASP A 388 -31.34 -25.49 11.27
N TYR A 389 -31.63 -26.70 10.79
CA TYR A 389 -31.02 -27.29 9.59
C TYR A 389 -32.01 -28.14 8.79
N ASP A 390 -31.90 -28.02 7.46
CA ASP A 390 -32.61 -28.85 6.49
C ASP A 390 -31.71 -29.06 5.26
N GLY A 391 -31.28 -30.30 5.04
CA GLY A 391 -30.32 -30.64 3.97
C GLY A 391 -30.88 -30.43 2.57
N ASP A 392 -32.15 -30.75 2.34
CA ASP A 392 -32.78 -30.62 1.03
C ASP A 392 -32.93 -29.13 0.67
N LEU A 393 -33.32 -28.30 1.64
CA LEU A 393 -33.38 -26.85 1.46
C LEU A 393 -32.01 -26.22 1.24
N VAL A 394 -30.97 -26.72 1.91
CA VAL A 394 -29.59 -26.28 1.68
C VAL A 394 -29.16 -26.61 0.25
N ASP A 395 -29.37 -27.83 -0.23
CA ASP A 395 -28.99 -28.24 -1.59
C ASP A 395 -29.72 -27.43 -2.68
N ILE A 396 -31.01 -27.17 -2.49
CA ILE A 396 -31.80 -26.31 -3.37
C ILE A 396 -31.25 -24.87 -3.37
N THR A 397 -30.94 -24.34 -2.18
CA THR A 397 -30.42 -22.98 -2.01
C THR A 397 -29.03 -22.83 -2.63
N VAL A 398 -28.13 -23.80 -2.42
CA VAL A 398 -26.80 -23.86 -3.05
C VAL A 398 -26.93 -23.87 -4.57
N THR A 399 -27.81 -24.71 -5.12
CA THR A 399 -28.02 -24.82 -6.58
C THR A 399 -28.50 -23.50 -7.16
N ARG A 400 -29.42 -22.82 -6.48
CA ARG A 400 -29.91 -21.50 -6.87
C ARG A 400 -28.82 -20.43 -6.81
N LEU A 401 -28.07 -20.35 -5.72
CA LEU A 401 -26.96 -19.39 -5.59
C LEU A 401 -25.88 -19.63 -6.65
N LYS A 402 -25.56 -20.90 -6.95
CA LYS A 402 -24.63 -21.28 -8.03
C LYS A 402 -25.10 -20.76 -9.40
N GLN A 403 -26.41 -20.76 -9.68
CA GLN A 403 -26.94 -20.21 -10.93
C GLN A 403 -26.84 -18.67 -10.97
N LEU A 404 -27.10 -18.00 -9.86
CA LEU A 404 -27.19 -16.53 -9.81
C LEU A 404 -25.82 -15.82 -9.68
N ILE A 405 -24.83 -16.45 -9.04
CA ILE A 405 -23.51 -15.85 -8.75
C ILE A 405 -22.44 -16.24 -9.80
N ARG A 406 -22.73 -17.22 -10.67
CA ARG A 406 -21.77 -17.68 -11.69
C ARG A 406 -21.37 -16.58 -12.69
N ALA A 407 -20.11 -16.68 -13.11
CA ALA A 407 -19.44 -15.75 -14.02
C ALA A 407 -20.07 -15.66 -15.42
N ASP A 408 -20.67 -16.76 -15.88
CA ASP A 408 -21.07 -16.94 -17.27
C ASP A 408 -22.44 -16.31 -17.57
N TYR A 409 -23.17 -15.89 -16.54
CA TYR A 409 -24.52 -15.33 -16.64
C TYR A 409 -24.54 -13.83 -16.35
N GLY A 410 -23.89 -13.04 -17.22
CA GLY A 410 -23.85 -11.58 -17.11
C GLY A 410 -25.23 -10.91 -16.99
N MET A 411 -26.28 -11.50 -17.59
CA MET A 411 -27.65 -10.97 -17.56
C MET A 411 -28.26 -10.91 -16.15
N VAL A 412 -28.07 -11.95 -15.33
CA VAL A 412 -28.60 -11.98 -13.94
C VAL A 412 -27.90 -10.92 -13.10
N PHE A 413 -26.58 -10.80 -13.26
CA PHE A 413 -25.82 -9.72 -12.62
C PHE A 413 -26.35 -8.34 -13.02
N HIS A 414 -26.63 -8.12 -14.31
CA HIS A 414 -27.15 -6.83 -14.78
C HIS A 414 -28.52 -6.48 -14.20
N GLU A 415 -29.41 -7.46 -14.02
CA GLU A 415 -30.72 -7.25 -13.39
C GLU A 415 -30.55 -6.80 -11.93
N HIS A 416 -29.76 -7.52 -11.13
CA HIS A 416 -29.54 -7.19 -9.73
C HIS A 416 -28.72 -5.90 -9.54
N ALA A 417 -27.77 -5.63 -10.45
CA ALA A 417 -26.96 -4.42 -10.41
C ALA A 417 -27.71 -3.15 -10.86
N GLY A 418 -28.85 -3.29 -11.56
CA GLY A 418 -29.58 -2.18 -12.18
C GLY A 418 -29.90 -1.05 -11.20
N LYS A 419 -30.61 -1.37 -10.11
CA LYS A 419 -31.02 -0.40 -9.07
C LYS A 419 -29.82 0.26 -8.39
N LEU A 420 -28.79 -0.55 -8.09
CA LEU A 420 -27.57 -0.07 -7.43
C LEU A 420 -26.81 0.90 -8.34
N ARG A 421 -26.69 0.57 -9.63
CA ARG A 421 -26.03 1.39 -10.65
C ARG A 421 -26.75 2.72 -10.87
N GLU A 422 -28.08 2.73 -10.90
CA GLU A 422 -28.87 3.96 -11.03
C GLU A 422 -28.71 4.87 -9.80
N ALA A 423 -28.81 4.28 -8.60
CA ALA A 423 -28.62 4.98 -7.34
C ALA A 423 -27.21 5.57 -7.20
N LEU A 424 -26.19 4.83 -7.65
CA LEU A 424 -24.80 5.27 -7.68
C LEU A 424 -24.57 6.38 -8.72
N MET A 425 -25.09 6.22 -9.94
CA MET A 425 -25.00 7.21 -11.01
C MET A 425 -25.56 8.57 -10.59
N ALA A 426 -26.75 8.57 -9.96
CA ALA A 426 -27.38 9.80 -9.51
C ALA A 426 -26.53 10.54 -8.46
N ARG A 427 -25.94 9.82 -7.50
CA ARG A 427 -25.08 10.39 -6.46
C ARG A 427 -23.78 10.93 -7.01
N VAL A 428 -23.09 10.17 -7.86
CA VAL A 428 -21.81 10.59 -8.45
C VAL A 428 -22.01 11.82 -9.32
N LEU A 429 -23.04 11.87 -10.17
CA LEU A 429 -23.32 13.05 -10.99
C LEU A 429 -23.63 14.28 -10.13
N LYS A 430 -24.48 14.14 -9.11
CA LYS A 430 -24.80 15.23 -8.17
C LYS A 430 -23.56 15.74 -7.43
N ALA A 431 -22.70 14.85 -6.92
CA ALA A 431 -21.47 15.22 -6.22
C ALA A 431 -20.43 15.84 -7.16
N THR A 432 -20.38 15.40 -8.41
CA THR A 432 -19.50 15.97 -9.43
C THR A 432 -19.90 17.39 -9.80
N GLU A 433 -21.21 17.65 -9.93
CA GLU A 433 -21.76 18.99 -10.21
C GLU A 433 -21.40 20.00 -9.12
N SER A 434 -21.41 19.60 -7.85
CA SER A 434 -21.07 20.51 -6.74
C SER A 434 -19.57 20.79 -6.62
N LEU A 435 -18.71 19.86 -7.06
CA LEU A 435 -17.26 19.92 -6.83
C LEU A 435 -16.44 20.38 -8.03
N ILE A 436 -17.03 20.50 -9.21
CA ILE A 436 -16.28 20.80 -10.44
C ILE A 436 -15.51 22.12 -10.38
N ASN A 437 -16.03 23.12 -9.66
CA ASN A 437 -15.40 24.44 -9.52
C ASN A 437 -14.61 24.61 -8.20
N SER A 438 -14.57 23.58 -7.36
CA SER A 438 -13.87 23.61 -6.06
C SER A 438 -12.35 23.49 -6.26
N SER A 439 -11.55 24.06 -5.36
CA SER A 439 -10.09 23.88 -5.43
C SER A 439 -9.71 22.40 -5.19
N PRO A 440 -8.54 21.92 -5.67
CA PRO A 440 -8.08 20.56 -5.36
C PRO A 440 -8.05 20.27 -3.85
N VAL A 441 -7.67 21.26 -3.03
CA VAL A 441 -7.63 21.14 -1.58
C VAL A 441 -9.05 21.03 -0.98
N ASP A 442 -10.02 21.77 -1.50
CA ASP A 442 -11.42 21.65 -1.06
C ASP A 442 -11.99 20.28 -1.39
N ILE A 443 -11.73 19.77 -2.59
CA ILE A 443 -12.13 18.42 -3.01
C ILE A 443 -11.53 17.38 -2.07
N PHE A 444 -10.23 17.50 -1.77
CA PHE A 444 -9.56 16.64 -0.80
C PHE A 444 -10.19 16.73 0.59
N ASN A 445 -10.56 17.94 1.03
CA ASN A 445 -11.16 18.15 2.34
C ASN A 445 -12.55 17.54 2.46
N VAL A 446 -13.35 17.64 1.38
CA VAL A 446 -14.73 17.14 1.30
C VAL A 446 -14.79 15.63 1.07
N LEU A 447 -13.99 15.09 0.14
CA LEU A 447 -14.12 13.71 -0.31
C LEU A 447 -13.25 12.72 0.47
N ILE A 448 -12.24 13.18 1.19
CA ILE A 448 -11.47 12.32 2.09
C ILE A 448 -11.96 12.60 3.51
N THR A 449 -12.48 11.60 4.22
CA THR A 449 -12.92 11.77 5.61
C THR A 449 -11.70 11.83 6.54
N GLN A 450 -11.79 12.57 7.66
CA GLN A 450 -10.74 12.52 8.70
C GLN A 450 -10.83 11.13 9.34
N GLY A 451 -9.69 10.45 9.47
CA GLY A 451 -9.58 9.07 9.91
C GLY A 451 -10.57 8.68 11.00
N GLY A 452 -11.33 7.63 10.71
CA GLY A 452 -12.29 7.00 11.60
C GLY A 452 -13.02 5.95 10.77
N SER A 453 -13.03 4.71 11.25
CA SER A 453 -13.94 3.66 10.77
C SER A 453 -15.33 4.21 10.44
N PRO A 454 -16.12 3.56 9.57
CA PRO A 454 -17.55 3.86 9.38
C PRO A 454 -18.40 3.52 10.62
N VAL A 455 -17.83 3.60 11.83
CA VAL A 455 -18.53 3.37 13.09
C VAL A 455 -18.52 4.68 13.85
N CYS A 456 -19.73 5.23 14.02
CA CYS A 456 -20.08 6.30 14.94
C CYS A 456 -19.74 7.75 14.51
N ARG A 457 -20.57 8.31 13.62
CA ARG A 457 -21.11 9.66 13.80
C ARG A 457 -22.57 9.72 13.34
N THR A 458 -23.49 9.21 14.16
CA THR A 458 -24.91 9.56 14.07
C THR A 458 -25.32 10.20 15.40
N ALA A 459 -25.85 11.41 15.33
CA ALA A 459 -26.67 11.97 16.39
C ALA A 459 -27.84 11.00 16.68
N PRO A 460 -28.39 10.96 17.90
CA PRO A 460 -29.48 10.05 18.24
C PRO A 460 -30.76 10.51 17.54
N GLY A 461 -31.08 9.93 16.39
CA GLY A 461 -32.32 10.25 15.67
C GLY A 461 -32.50 9.55 14.32
N ASP A 462 -31.43 9.36 13.54
CA ASP A 462 -31.55 8.85 12.17
C ASP A 462 -30.89 7.48 12.02
N VAL A 463 -31.72 6.43 11.99
CA VAL A 463 -31.29 5.07 11.63
C VAL A 463 -31.17 5.03 10.09
N GLU A 464 -30.06 5.55 9.55
CA GLU A 464 -29.76 5.39 8.13
C GLU A 464 -29.43 3.92 7.83
N MET A 465 -30.12 3.36 6.82
CA MET A 465 -29.90 1.99 6.38
C MET A 465 -28.45 1.82 5.86
N PRO A 466 -27.68 0.81 6.30
CA PRO A 466 -26.26 0.63 5.92
C PRO A 466 -25.98 0.54 4.42
N GLY A 467 -26.99 0.12 3.64
CA GLY A 467 -26.90 0.11 2.17
C GLY A 467 -26.75 1.50 1.55
N THR A 468 -27.23 2.55 2.23
CA THR A 468 -27.09 3.94 1.80
C THR A 468 -25.67 4.45 2.04
N GLU A 469 -25.09 4.14 3.21
CA GLU A 469 -23.75 4.57 3.61
C GLU A 469 -22.67 3.99 2.68
N TYR A 470 -22.80 2.72 2.30
CA TYR A 470 -21.90 2.08 1.33
C TYR A 470 -21.94 2.74 -0.05
N ILE A 471 -23.15 2.99 -0.58
CA ILE A 471 -23.30 3.59 -1.92
C ILE A 471 -22.72 5.00 -1.89
N GLU A 472 -22.90 5.72 -0.78
CA GLU A 472 -22.33 7.05 -0.59
C GLU A 472 -20.80 7.01 -0.59
N ASP A 473 -20.19 6.02 0.06
CA ASP A 473 -18.74 5.85 0.05
C ASP A 473 -18.17 5.51 -1.34
N ILE A 474 -18.79 4.58 -2.08
CA ILE A 474 -18.41 4.33 -3.49
C ILE A 474 -18.62 5.57 -4.34
N ALA A 475 -19.73 6.29 -4.14
CA ALA A 475 -20.02 7.51 -4.88
C ALA A 475 -18.94 8.56 -4.63
N ARG A 476 -18.55 8.76 -3.36
CA ARG A 476 -17.49 9.70 -2.95
C ARG A 476 -16.15 9.37 -3.59
N ARG A 477 -15.70 8.12 -3.49
CA ARG A 477 -14.42 7.65 -4.07
C ARG A 477 -14.42 7.75 -5.60
N THR A 478 -15.53 7.34 -6.24
CA THR A 478 -15.69 7.43 -7.70
C THR A 478 -15.71 8.89 -8.18
N THR A 479 -16.38 9.79 -7.44
CA THR A 479 -16.43 11.22 -7.73
C THR A 479 -15.03 11.82 -7.71
N HIS A 480 -14.22 11.50 -6.69
CA HIS A 480 -12.86 12.00 -6.59
C HIS A 480 -12.03 11.61 -7.83
N ILE A 481 -12.02 10.31 -8.16
CA ILE A 481 -11.29 9.80 -9.31
C ILE A 481 -11.78 10.48 -10.60
N ALA A 482 -13.09 10.59 -10.83
CA ALA A 482 -13.64 11.19 -12.03
C ALA A 482 -13.25 12.67 -12.20
N VAL A 483 -13.35 13.47 -11.13
CA VAL A 483 -13.02 14.90 -11.17
C VAL A 483 -11.53 15.12 -11.41
N LEU A 484 -10.66 14.43 -10.66
CA LEU A 484 -9.22 14.55 -10.82
C LEU A 484 -8.78 14.07 -12.21
N HIS A 485 -9.31 12.93 -12.66
CA HIS A 485 -9.05 12.38 -13.99
C HIS A 485 -9.44 13.36 -15.10
N TRP A 486 -10.63 13.97 -15.02
CA TRP A 486 -11.06 14.95 -16.02
C TRP A 486 -10.17 16.19 -16.04
N ARG A 487 -9.77 16.70 -14.86
CA ARG A 487 -8.88 17.86 -14.77
C ARG A 487 -7.50 17.58 -15.38
N ILE A 488 -6.97 16.37 -15.21
CA ILE A 488 -5.67 15.97 -15.75
C ILE A 488 -5.78 15.64 -17.23
N TRP A 489 -6.63 14.67 -17.60
CA TRP A 489 -6.67 14.05 -18.92
C TRP A 489 -7.63 14.72 -19.90
N GLY A 490 -8.66 15.41 -19.42
CA GLY A 490 -9.64 16.09 -20.28
C GLY A 490 -8.98 16.98 -21.34
N PRO A 491 -8.13 17.95 -20.95
CA PRO A 491 -7.48 18.85 -21.89
C PRO A 491 -6.44 18.19 -22.81
N ILE A 492 -5.78 17.12 -22.36
CA ILE A 492 -4.61 16.55 -23.05
C ILE A 492 -4.91 15.28 -23.85
N ALA A 493 -5.98 14.55 -23.52
CA ALA A 493 -6.35 13.30 -24.17
C ALA A 493 -7.75 13.33 -24.81
N TYR A 494 -8.74 14.03 -24.24
CA TYR A 494 -10.15 13.91 -24.68
C TYR A 494 -10.71 15.12 -25.43
N ALA A 495 -10.10 16.29 -25.30
CA ALA A 495 -10.55 17.54 -25.92
C ALA A 495 -9.98 17.80 -27.33
N GLN A 496 -9.57 16.74 -28.04
CA GLN A 496 -9.01 16.84 -29.40
C GLN A 496 -10.09 16.78 -30.48
#